data_AF-A0A9N9RAF6-F1
#
_entry.id   AF-A0A9N9RAF6-F1
#
_cell.length_a   1.000
_cell.length_b   1.000
_cell.length_c   1.000
_cell.angle_alpha   90.00
_cell.angle_beta   90.00
_cell.angle_gamma   90.00
#
_symmetry.space_group_name_H-M   'P 1'
#
loop_
_entity.id
_entity.type
_entity.pdbx_description
1 polymer ?
#
loop_
_entity_poly.entity_id
_entity_poly.type
_entity_poly.pdbx_seq_one_letter_code
_entity_poly.pdbx_strand_id
1 'polypeptide(L)'
;MSNISRKHRQSKTRIFDRQNRCINCSFLIPKKLYDKHPVEQAPMHIVTTLRAWIFPTELSPDSIICTECYKLLQKHTNAINEESNMMSEECLPILGHRSICYPCGISISRSARTYSVPHDVKERSILLESVPLHLVSRMERVCVACWMSAYREVKRQHQHDTNHSVPNVESIGDSPDAPVPPPLPPPQSEKVLQQTPKIKSSQYRRAACTSSRCIFQNCSRSERLLIPSAIKELVLYRQKFYIPNGCRVCRYHLNQGHWNELTSELVDFTGEQFDVIMTMMERAANSYLDFSNIKIMSPHLCRYFLGLNSDQFYDLLNSIPNLVDHVPNASIALSVLLVKLKTGDSNERLATLFNKPRSTIERWMGKVKSCLNDDLIKNLLPSSK
;
A
#
# COMPACT_ATOMS: atom_id res chain seq x y z
N MET A 1 63.25 -1.66 -0.43
CA MET A 1 62.33 -0.66 0.19
C MET A 1 61.60 0.09 -0.91
N SER A 2 60.37 -0.33 -1.24
CA SER A 2 59.37 0.49 -1.97
C SER A 2 58.10 -0.35 -2.17
N ASN A 3 57.27 -0.38 -1.13
CA ASN A 3 55.98 -1.09 -1.12
C ASN A 3 54.92 -0.29 -1.87
N ILE A 4 54.44 -0.85 -2.99
CA ILE A 4 53.22 -0.42 -3.68
C ILE A 4 52.02 -0.96 -2.90
N SER A 5 51.39 -0.07 -2.12
CA SER A 5 50.22 -0.41 -1.30
C SER A 5 48.97 -0.56 -2.17
N ARG A 6 48.52 -1.82 -2.33
CA ARG A 6 47.28 -2.20 -3.01
C ARG A 6 46.07 -1.63 -2.27
N LYS A 7 45.30 -0.78 -2.94
CA LYS A 7 43.99 -0.30 -2.48
C LYS A 7 43.03 -1.49 -2.32
N HIS A 8 42.81 -1.91 -1.08
CA HIS A 8 41.70 -2.78 -0.69
C HIS A 8 40.38 -2.05 -0.97
N ARG A 9 39.66 -2.51 -2.00
CA ARG A 9 38.28 -2.10 -2.28
C ARG A 9 37.38 -2.82 -1.30
N GLN A 10 37.29 -2.30 -0.07
CA GLN A 10 36.30 -2.76 0.92
C GLN A 10 34.90 -2.61 0.33
N SER A 11 34.16 -3.72 0.30
CA SER A 11 32.74 -3.75 0.01
C SER A 11 32.00 -3.00 1.12
N LYS A 12 31.79 -1.69 0.93
CA LYS A 12 30.87 -0.91 1.76
C LYS A 12 29.46 -1.41 1.51
N THR A 13 29.02 -2.35 2.35
CA THR A 13 27.62 -2.44 2.79
C THR A 13 27.15 -1.00 3.01
N ARG A 14 26.17 -0.54 2.24
CA ARG A 14 25.52 0.77 2.42
C ARG A 14 24.71 0.73 3.72
N ILE A 15 25.40 0.68 4.85
CA ILE A 15 24.82 0.98 6.15
C ILE A 15 24.44 2.46 6.09
N PHE A 16 23.20 2.73 6.41
CA PHE A 16 22.46 3.95 6.17
C PHE A 16 23.12 5.18 6.80
N ASP A 17 23.92 5.90 6.02
CA ASP A 17 24.52 7.18 6.45
C ASP A 17 23.41 8.21 6.68
N ARG A 18 23.14 8.50 7.97
CA ARG A 18 22.11 9.44 8.40
C ARG A 18 22.57 10.89 8.33
N GLN A 19 23.87 11.16 8.18
CA GLN A 19 24.48 12.48 8.40
C GLN A 19 24.09 13.54 7.36
N ASN A 20 23.48 13.14 6.23
CA ASN A 20 23.07 14.07 5.18
C ASN A 20 21.57 14.04 4.91
N ARG A 21 20.76 13.65 5.89
CA ARG A 21 19.31 13.57 5.74
C ARG A 21 18.60 14.67 6.52
N CYS A 22 17.56 15.23 5.92
CA CYS A 22 16.66 16.13 6.62
C CYS A 22 15.99 15.40 7.78
N ILE A 23 16.12 15.90 9.00
CA ILE A 23 15.55 15.24 10.19
C ILE A 23 14.03 15.14 10.14
N ASN A 24 13.33 16.12 9.53
CA ASN A 24 11.86 16.14 9.44
C ASN A 24 11.30 15.21 8.34
N CYS A 25 11.91 15.13 7.16
CA CYS A 25 11.35 14.36 6.03
C CYS A 25 12.22 13.21 5.52
N SER A 26 13.35 12.95 6.19
CA SER A 26 14.40 12.00 5.80
C SER A 26 15.04 12.24 4.42
N PHE A 27 14.74 13.36 3.73
CA PHE A 27 15.30 13.65 2.41
C PHE A 27 16.83 13.70 2.45
N LEU A 28 17.48 12.92 1.59
CA LEU A 28 18.93 12.95 1.42
C LEU A 28 19.30 14.23 0.69
N ILE A 29 19.96 15.16 1.38
CA ILE A 29 20.35 16.47 0.86
C ILE A 29 21.68 16.33 0.10
N PRO A 30 21.69 16.44 -1.25
CA PRO A 30 22.91 16.34 -2.03
C PRO A 30 23.89 17.46 -1.66
N LYS A 31 25.17 17.12 -1.46
CA LYS A 31 26.21 18.06 -0.98
C LYS A 31 26.43 19.32 -1.84
N LYS A 32 25.97 19.35 -3.10
CA LYS A 32 26.31 20.40 -4.08
C LYS A 32 25.11 21.22 -4.60
N LEU A 33 23.88 20.86 -4.26
CA LEU A 33 22.69 21.35 -4.97
C LEU A 33 21.63 22.00 -4.08
N TYR A 34 21.73 21.85 -2.76
CA TYR A 34 20.69 22.28 -1.84
C TYR A 34 21.32 22.87 -0.58
N ASP A 35 20.74 23.98 -0.12
CA ASP A 35 21.09 24.56 1.16
C ASP A 35 20.71 23.60 2.28
N LYS A 36 21.62 23.48 3.24
CA LYS A 36 21.42 22.74 4.48
C LYS A 36 21.24 23.77 5.57
N HIS A 37 20.22 23.59 6.39
CA HIS A 37 20.02 24.41 7.59
C HIS A 37 20.36 23.54 8.80
N PRO A 38 21.57 23.69 9.40
CA PRO A 38 21.90 23.01 10.64
C PRO A 38 20.92 23.43 11.74
N VAL A 39 20.46 22.46 12.53
CA VAL A 39 19.52 22.73 13.63
C VAL A 39 20.15 23.67 14.67
N GLU A 40 21.44 23.55 14.91
CA GLU A 40 22.20 24.43 15.82
C GLU A 40 22.16 25.92 15.42
N GLN A 41 22.02 26.22 14.12
CA GLN A 41 21.96 27.59 13.60
C GLN A 41 20.52 28.10 13.46
N ALA A 42 19.52 27.26 13.74
CA ALA A 42 18.12 27.64 13.60
C ALA A 42 17.63 28.43 14.84
N PRO A 43 16.79 29.46 14.65
CA PRO A 43 16.14 30.16 15.76
C PRO A 43 15.38 29.21 16.70
N MET A 44 15.39 29.52 18.01
CA MET A 44 14.81 28.66 19.05
C MET A 44 13.33 28.31 18.78
N HIS A 45 12.53 29.24 18.28
CA HIS A 45 11.12 28.99 17.97
C HIS A 45 10.94 27.93 16.87
N ILE A 46 11.81 27.93 15.85
CA ILE A 46 11.83 26.89 14.80
C ILE A 46 12.21 25.54 15.40
N VAL A 47 13.22 25.52 16.28
CA VAL A 47 13.68 24.29 16.96
C VAL A 47 12.56 23.70 17.83
N THR A 48 11.83 24.54 18.56
CA THR A 48 10.69 24.12 19.39
C THR A 48 9.56 23.51 18.55
N THR A 49 9.14 24.16 17.47
CA THR A 49 8.13 23.60 16.56
C THR A 49 8.62 22.30 15.90
N LEU A 50 9.89 22.25 15.48
CA LEU A 50 10.47 21.05 14.91
C LEU A 50 10.45 19.89 15.90
N ARG A 51 10.84 20.11 17.17
CA ARG A 51 10.78 19.08 18.22
C ARG A 51 9.37 18.52 18.39
N ALA A 52 8.36 19.37 18.38
CA ALA A 52 6.97 18.94 18.43
C ALA A 52 6.58 18.10 17.20
N TRP A 53 7.04 18.49 16.01
CA TRP A 53 6.73 17.78 14.76
C TRP A 53 7.39 16.41 14.63
N ILE A 54 8.58 16.24 15.19
CA ILE A 54 9.35 15.00 15.05
C ILE A 54 9.23 14.09 16.28
N PHE A 55 8.45 14.44 17.29
CA PHE A 55 8.20 13.53 18.43
C PHE A 55 7.63 12.19 17.93
N PRO A 56 8.12 11.03 18.40
CA PRO A 56 9.07 10.79 19.51
C PRO A 56 10.55 10.67 19.10
N THR A 57 10.94 11.14 17.91
CA THR A 57 12.34 11.11 17.45
C THR A 57 13.16 12.19 18.14
N GLU A 58 14.29 11.80 18.73
CA GLU A 58 15.22 12.73 19.36
C GLU A 58 15.90 13.66 18.34
N LEU A 59 15.99 14.95 18.70
CA LEU A 59 16.65 15.96 17.90
C LEU A 59 18.12 16.06 18.30
N SER A 60 19.02 15.58 17.43
CA SER A 60 20.47 15.72 17.62
C SER A 60 20.96 17.12 17.16
N PRO A 61 22.00 17.73 17.79
CA PRO A 61 22.60 18.99 17.34
C PRO A 61 23.12 18.96 15.90
N ASP A 62 23.66 17.81 15.48
CA ASP A 62 24.19 17.58 14.13
C ASP A 62 23.08 17.38 13.08
N SER A 63 21.81 17.44 13.49
CA SER A 63 20.67 17.29 12.59
C SER A 63 20.62 18.46 11.62
N ILE A 64 20.23 18.15 10.39
CA ILE A 64 20.03 19.16 9.34
C ILE A 64 18.58 19.17 8.88
N ILE A 65 18.11 20.34 8.46
CA ILE A 65 16.79 20.55 7.87
C ILE A 65 17.02 20.93 6.40
N CYS A 66 16.25 20.31 5.49
CA CYS A 66 16.25 20.76 4.10
C CYS A 66 15.48 22.08 3.94
N THR A 67 15.83 22.86 2.93
CA THR A 67 15.24 24.18 2.65
C THR A 67 13.71 24.16 2.65
N GLU A 68 13.08 23.15 2.04
CA GLU A 68 11.62 23.07 1.97
C GLU A 68 10.98 22.83 3.34
N CYS A 69 11.56 21.97 4.19
CA CYS A 69 11.09 21.81 5.56
C CYS A 69 11.33 23.08 6.39
N TYR A 70 12.46 23.77 6.17
CA TYR A 70 12.80 24.99 6.89
C TYR A 70 11.83 26.13 6.57
N LYS A 71 11.48 26.34 5.30
CA LYS A 71 10.45 27.31 4.87
C LYS A 71 9.08 27.02 5.48
N LEU A 72 8.69 25.75 5.56
CA LEU A 72 7.42 25.35 6.16
C LEU A 72 7.39 25.65 7.66
N LEU A 73 8.49 25.37 8.37
CA LEU A 73 8.62 25.70 9.78
C LEU A 73 8.52 27.21 10.00
N GLN A 74 9.25 28.01 9.21
CA GLN A 74 9.18 29.49 9.29
C GLN A 74 7.77 30.02 9.09
N LYS A 75 7.06 29.54 8.06
CA LYS A 75 5.67 29.97 7.80
C LYS A 75 4.76 29.62 8.98
N HIS A 76 4.90 28.42 9.52
CA HIS A 76 4.10 27.95 10.63
C HIS A 76 4.39 28.74 11.92
N THR A 77 5.66 29.02 12.22
CA THR A 77 6.02 29.80 13.40
C THR A 77 5.58 31.26 13.29
N ASN A 78 5.60 31.83 12.09
CA ASN A 78 5.12 33.19 11.87
C ASN A 78 3.59 33.29 12.04
N ALA A 79 2.85 32.30 11.52
CA ALA A 79 1.39 32.23 11.69
C ALA A 79 0.98 32.13 13.18
N ILE A 80 1.69 31.30 13.96
CA ILE A 80 1.44 31.19 15.42
C ILE A 80 1.69 32.53 16.15
N ASN A 81 2.67 33.31 15.71
CA ASN A 81 2.98 34.59 16.34
C ASN A 81 1.95 35.68 16.00
N GLU A 82 1.27 35.58 14.84
CA GLU A 82 0.27 36.55 14.39
C GLU A 82 -1.15 36.23 14.92
N GLU A 83 -1.48 34.96 15.13
CA GLU A 83 -2.81 34.50 15.59
C GLU A 83 -2.78 34.01 17.04
N SER A 84 -2.48 34.90 17.97
CA SER A 84 -2.46 34.60 19.42
C SER A 84 -3.86 34.51 20.06
N ASN A 85 -4.89 34.04 19.35
CA ASN A 85 -6.24 33.93 19.92
C ASN A 85 -7.26 33.02 19.19
N MET A 86 -6.94 31.76 18.84
CA MET A 86 -7.96 30.70 18.75
C MET A 86 -7.37 29.31 19.05
N MET A 87 -8.06 28.55 19.88
CA MET A 87 -7.67 27.23 20.34
C MET A 87 -7.69 26.18 19.22
N SER A 88 -6.49 25.67 18.91
CA SER A 88 -6.15 24.26 18.66
C SER A 88 -7.05 23.43 17.73
N GLU A 89 -6.83 23.56 16.41
CA GLU A 89 -6.88 22.40 15.52
C GLU A 89 -5.50 21.71 15.55
N GLU A 90 -5.48 20.39 15.67
CA GLU A 90 -4.26 19.56 15.66
C GLU A 90 -3.43 19.82 14.40
N CYS A 91 -2.45 20.73 14.47
CA CYS A 91 -1.54 21.03 13.38
C CYS A 91 -0.59 19.84 13.15
N LEU A 92 -1.00 18.92 12.28
CA LEU A 92 -0.21 17.77 11.88
C LEU A 92 1.14 18.20 11.28
N PRO A 93 2.25 17.47 11.56
CA PRO A 93 3.57 17.80 11.03
C PRO A 93 3.58 17.86 9.50
N ILE A 94 4.02 18.99 8.94
CA ILE A 94 4.08 19.20 7.49
C ILE A 94 5.47 18.81 6.97
N LEU A 95 5.51 17.92 5.98
CA LEU A 95 6.75 17.48 5.34
C LEU A 95 6.99 18.28 4.07
N GLY A 96 8.20 18.85 3.93
CA GLY A 96 8.64 19.52 2.70
C GLY A 96 8.71 18.59 1.51
N HIS A 97 8.95 17.30 1.75
CA HIS A 97 9.04 16.29 0.70
C HIS A 97 8.20 15.07 1.06
N ARG A 98 7.26 14.70 0.19
CA ARG A 98 6.26 13.65 0.46
C ARG A 98 6.56 12.31 -0.22
N SER A 99 7.35 12.33 -1.30
CA SER A 99 7.66 11.12 -2.09
C SER A 99 9.11 10.70 -1.87
N ILE A 100 9.42 10.24 -0.66
CA ILE A 100 10.76 9.81 -0.24
C ILE A 100 10.72 8.38 0.27
N CYS A 101 11.75 7.60 -0.06
CA CYS A 101 12.03 6.36 0.64
C CYS A 101 12.72 6.68 1.98
N TYR A 102 11.97 6.77 3.08
CA TYR A 102 12.52 7.16 4.39
C TYR A 102 13.74 6.35 4.86
N PRO A 103 13.87 5.04 4.57
CA PRO A 103 15.09 4.28 4.84
C PRO A 103 16.38 4.86 4.25
N CYS A 104 16.36 5.36 3.00
CA CYS A 104 17.57 5.85 2.32
C CYS A 104 17.55 7.34 1.97
N GLY A 105 16.42 8.01 2.17
CA GLY A 105 16.23 9.43 1.88
C GLY A 105 16.14 9.81 0.41
N ILE A 106 16.19 8.85 -0.51
CA ILE A 106 16.11 9.11 -1.95
C ILE A 106 14.67 9.39 -2.35
N SER A 107 14.47 10.38 -3.23
CA SER A 107 13.15 10.64 -3.83
C SER A 107 12.69 9.45 -4.67
N ILE A 108 11.45 9.04 -4.45
CA ILE A 108 10.78 7.99 -5.22
C ILE A 108 9.75 8.53 -6.20
N SER A 109 9.62 9.86 -6.31
CA SER A 109 8.68 10.54 -7.21
C SER A 109 8.83 10.10 -8.67
N ARG A 110 10.08 9.92 -9.13
CA ARG A 110 10.42 9.48 -10.49
C ARG A 110 10.89 8.03 -10.56
N SER A 111 10.79 7.27 -9.47
CA SER A 111 11.27 5.89 -9.46
C SER A 111 10.27 5.01 -10.19
N ALA A 112 10.70 4.40 -11.31
CA ALA A 112 9.87 3.48 -12.10
C ALA A 112 9.37 2.27 -11.31
N ARG A 113 10.05 1.93 -10.20
CA ARG A 113 9.72 0.80 -9.34
C ARG A 113 9.87 1.22 -7.88
N THR A 114 8.83 1.00 -7.09
CA THR A 114 8.81 1.15 -5.63
C THR A 114 7.93 0.05 -5.07
N TYR A 115 8.16 -0.32 -3.81
CA TYR A 115 7.42 -1.37 -3.13
C TYR A 115 6.55 -0.76 -2.05
N SER A 116 5.32 -1.25 -1.91
CA SER A 116 4.49 -0.94 -0.74
C SER A 116 5.06 -1.69 0.46
N VAL A 117 4.95 -1.11 1.66
CA VAL A 117 5.39 -1.75 2.91
C VAL A 117 4.18 -1.94 3.84
N PRO A 118 3.41 -3.04 3.69
CA PRO A 118 2.35 -3.40 4.62
C PRO A 118 2.88 -3.57 6.06
N HIS A 119 1.99 -3.51 7.06
CA HIS A 119 2.39 -3.63 8.47
C HIS A 119 2.83 -5.05 8.87
N ASP A 120 2.38 -6.06 8.13
CA ASP A 120 2.44 -7.49 8.43
C ASP A 120 3.62 -8.22 7.76
N VAL A 121 4.46 -7.52 6.98
CA VAL A 121 5.60 -8.14 6.28
C VAL A 121 6.88 -8.08 7.13
N LYS A 122 7.65 -9.18 7.17
CA LYS A 122 8.90 -9.28 7.96
C LYS A 122 9.95 -8.25 7.53
N GLU A 123 9.95 -7.88 6.25
CA GLU A 123 10.83 -6.86 5.68
C GLU A 123 10.61 -5.50 6.32
N ARG A 124 9.39 -5.22 6.82
CA ARG A 124 9.08 -3.97 7.49
C ARG A 124 9.97 -3.80 8.71
N SER A 125 10.13 -4.82 9.55
CA SER A 125 10.97 -4.75 10.75
C SER A 125 12.41 -4.33 10.42
N ILE A 126 13.00 -4.93 9.37
CA ILE A 126 14.34 -4.56 8.88
C ILE A 126 14.40 -3.11 8.37
N LEU A 127 13.35 -2.66 7.68
CA LEU A 127 13.29 -1.29 7.17
C LEU A 127 13.15 -0.27 8.30
N LEU A 128 12.38 -0.59 9.35
CA LEU A 128 12.10 0.31 10.48
C LEU A 128 13.37 0.70 11.25
N GLU A 129 14.39 -0.17 11.30
CA GLU A 129 15.70 0.16 11.92
C GLU A 129 16.36 1.41 11.33
N SER A 130 16.04 1.74 10.07
CA SER A 130 16.65 2.85 9.34
C SER A 130 15.78 4.11 9.27
N VAL A 131 14.55 4.04 9.77
CA VAL A 131 13.51 5.08 9.64
C VAL A 131 13.34 5.84 10.97
N PRO A 132 13.33 7.18 10.96
CA PRO A 132 12.98 7.97 12.14
C PRO A 132 11.58 7.62 12.67
N LEU A 133 11.42 7.52 14.00
CA LEU A 133 10.18 7.04 14.63
C LEU A 133 8.93 7.83 14.19
N HIS A 134 9.04 9.15 14.05
CA HIS A 134 7.92 10.01 13.61
C HIS A 134 7.49 9.77 12.16
N LEU A 135 8.30 9.07 11.35
CA LEU A 135 8.01 8.74 9.96
C LEU A 135 7.55 7.30 9.77
N VAL A 136 7.57 6.47 10.82
CA VAL A 136 7.20 5.05 10.75
C VAL A 136 5.77 4.86 10.27
N SER A 137 4.82 5.61 10.84
CA SER A 137 3.40 5.56 10.45
C SER A 137 3.17 6.03 9.02
N ARG A 138 4.03 6.92 8.51
CA ARG A 138 3.94 7.49 7.16
C ARG A 138 4.68 6.65 6.10
N MET A 139 5.41 5.61 6.51
CA MET A 139 6.16 4.74 5.59
C MET A 139 5.22 3.77 4.86
N GLU A 140 4.66 4.24 3.75
CA GLU A 140 3.83 3.42 2.87
C GLU A 140 4.62 2.74 1.76
N ARG A 141 5.70 3.37 1.29
CA ARG A 141 6.48 2.93 0.13
C ARG A 141 7.98 3.10 0.33
N VAL A 142 8.74 2.18 -0.25
CA VAL A 142 10.21 2.24 -0.29
C VAL A 142 10.74 2.02 -1.71
N CYS A 143 11.97 2.47 -1.95
CA CYS A 143 12.64 2.23 -3.23
C CYS A 143 12.98 0.74 -3.39
N VAL A 144 13.21 0.30 -4.63
CA VAL A 144 13.61 -1.09 -4.93
C VAL A 144 14.84 -1.52 -4.15
N ALA A 145 15.83 -0.64 -4.04
CA ALA A 145 17.09 -0.98 -3.38
C ALA A 145 16.88 -1.32 -1.90
N CYS A 146 16.11 -0.50 -1.17
CA CYS A 146 15.79 -0.75 0.23
C CYS A 146 14.93 -2.00 0.40
N TRP A 147 13.92 -2.20 -0.46
CA TRP A 147 13.11 -3.41 -0.43
C TRP A 147 13.94 -4.68 -0.63
N MET A 148 14.76 -4.72 -1.69
CA MET A 148 15.60 -5.87 -1.97
C MET A 148 16.65 -6.11 -0.89
N SER A 149 17.12 -5.05 -0.23
CA SER A 149 18.03 -5.19 0.92
C SER A 149 17.33 -5.86 2.11
N ALA A 150 16.12 -5.40 2.46
CA ALA A 150 15.34 -5.96 3.55
C ALA A 150 14.92 -7.42 3.26
N TYR A 151 14.45 -7.69 2.04
CA TYR A 151 14.10 -9.04 1.59
C TYR A 151 15.26 -10.03 1.71
N ARG A 152 16.47 -9.62 1.29
CA ARG A 152 17.68 -10.44 1.44
C ARG A 152 18.01 -10.70 2.92
N GLU A 153 17.80 -9.71 3.78
CA GLU A 153 18.06 -9.86 5.22
C GLU A 153 17.09 -10.85 5.86
N VAL A 154 15.80 -10.74 5.58
CA VAL A 154 14.79 -11.71 6.04
C VAL A 154 15.16 -13.13 5.59
N LYS A 155 15.60 -13.28 4.33
CA LYS A 155 16.04 -14.58 3.81
C LYS A 155 17.28 -15.10 4.53
N ARG A 156 18.24 -14.24 4.88
CA ARG A 156 19.43 -14.61 5.67
C ARG A 156 19.07 -15.07 7.07
N GLN A 157 18.20 -14.33 7.75
CA GLN A 157 17.73 -14.68 9.10
C GLN A 157 17.04 -16.05 9.09
N HIS A 158 16.16 -16.30 8.10
CA HIS A 158 15.50 -17.59 7.98
C HIS A 158 16.48 -18.76 7.76
N GLN A 159 17.54 -18.56 7.00
CA GLN A 159 18.58 -19.58 6.80
C GLN A 159 19.41 -19.82 8.07
N HIS A 160 19.67 -18.79 8.86
CA HIS A 160 20.35 -18.94 10.15
C HIS A 160 19.48 -19.67 11.19
N ASP A 161 18.18 -19.39 11.25
CA ASP A 161 17.24 -20.07 12.16
C ASP A 161 17.07 -21.55 11.82
N THR A 162 17.15 -21.90 10.52
CA THR A 162 17.06 -23.29 10.06
C THR A 162 18.29 -24.11 10.47
N ASN A 163 19.46 -23.47 10.59
CA ASN A 163 20.71 -24.14 10.95
C ASN A 163 20.94 -24.26 12.47
N HIS A 164 20.11 -23.64 13.31
CA HIS A 164 20.26 -23.66 14.78
C HIS A 164 19.38 -24.68 15.52
N SER A 165 18.68 -25.56 14.81
CA SER A 165 17.76 -26.54 15.42
C SER A 165 18.38 -27.93 15.64
N VAL A 166 19.51 -28.05 16.36
CA VAL A 166 19.88 -29.25 17.16
C VAL A 166 20.95 -28.85 18.20
N PRO A 167 20.71 -28.97 19.53
CA PRO A 167 21.79 -29.16 20.48
C PRO A 167 22.07 -30.66 20.59
N ASN A 168 23.20 -31.13 20.05
CA ASN A 168 23.74 -32.41 20.47
C ASN A 168 25.04 -32.17 21.25
N VAL A 169 25.03 -32.70 22.46
CA VAL A 169 26.06 -32.62 23.49
C VAL A 169 27.08 -33.74 23.24
N GLU A 170 28.32 -33.46 23.63
CA GLU A 170 29.50 -34.35 23.76
C GLU A 170 30.27 -34.76 22.48
N SER A 171 31.48 -34.24 22.31
CA SER A 171 32.68 -34.79 22.99
C SER A 171 33.93 -33.93 22.77
N ILE A 172 34.85 -34.05 23.70
CA ILE A 172 36.08 -33.28 23.98
C ILE A 172 37.25 -33.78 23.14
N GLY A 173 38.18 -32.90 22.73
CA GLY A 173 39.51 -33.28 22.24
C GLY A 173 40.34 -32.12 21.70
N ASP A 174 41.52 -31.94 22.28
CA ASP A 174 42.46 -30.82 22.20
C ASP A 174 43.18 -30.53 20.86
N SER A 175 43.64 -29.28 20.78
CA SER A 175 44.82 -28.71 20.11
C SER A 175 44.75 -28.11 18.69
N PRO A 176 45.55 -27.04 18.44
CA PRO A 176 45.37 -26.11 17.33
C PRO A 176 46.37 -26.39 16.20
N ASP A 177 45.87 -26.71 15.01
CA ASP A 177 46.69 -26.68 13.80
C ASP A 177 45.93 -25.97 12.68
N ALA A 178 46.59 -24.96 12.10
CA ALA A 178 46.02 -24.09 11.08
C ALA A 178 45.84 -24.88 9.76
N PRO A 179 44.61 -24.98 9.20
CA PRO A 179 44.44 -25.53 7.87
C PRO A 179 44.68 -24.43 6.83
N VAL A 180 45.68 -24.69 5.98
CA VAL A 180 46.00 -23.99 4.74
C VAL A 180 44.73 -23.60 3.96
N PRO A 181 44.63 -22.38 3.39
CA PRO A 181 43.44 -21.95 2.66
C PRO A 181 43.24 -22.81 1.39
N PRO A 182 41.99 -23.20 1.07
CA PRO A 182 41.70 -23.97 -0.14
C PRO A 182 41.96 -23.15 -1.41
N PRO A 183 42.27 -23.79 -2.56
CA PRO A 183 42.50 -23.10 -3.82
C PRO A 183 41.22 -22.35 -4.26
N LEU A 184 41.39 -21.14 -4.76
CA LEU A 184 40.31 -20.34 -5.34
C LEU A 184 39.58 -21.15 -6.43
N PRO A 185 38.23 -21.21 -6.43
CA PRO A 185 37.50 -21.85 -7.52
C PRO A 185 37.72 -21.06 -8.83
N PRO A 186 37.75 -21.76 -9.98
CA PRO A 186 37.88 -21.10 -11.28
C PRO A 186 36.67 -20.18 -11.53
N PRO A 187 36.83 -19.15 -12.39
CA PRO A 187 35.78 -18.16 -12.65
C PRO A 187 34.54 -18.87 -13.21
N GLN A 188 33.48 -18.94 -12.42
CA GLN A 188 32.21 -19.49 -12.89
C GLN A 188 31.62 -18.56 -13.95
N SER A 189 31.72 -19.03 -15.19
CA SER A 189 30.94 -18.63 -16.33
C SER A 189 29.44 -18.82 -16.08
N GLU A 190 28.66 -17.88 -16.61
CA GLU A 190 27.25 -18.02 -17.01
C GLU A 190 26.22 -18.36 -15.92
N LYS A 191 25.35 -17.37 -15.67
CA LYS A 191 24.12 -17.51 -14.89
C LYS A 191 23.26 -18.65 -15.44
N VAL A 192 23.29 -19.80 -14.77
CA VAL A 192 22.21 -20.79 -14.88
C VAL A 192 20.94 -20.13 -14.36
N LEU A 193 19.98 -19.87 -15.25
CA LEU A 193 18.61 -19.54 -14.87
C LEU A 193 18.07 -20.71 -14.04
N GLN A 194 18.10 -20.59 -12.71
CA GLN A 194 17.37 -21.49 -11.84
C GLN A 194 15.89 -21.35 -12.18
N GLN A 195 15.34 -22.34 -12.89
CA GLN A 195 13.93 -22.44 -13.19
C GLN A 195 13.20 -22.68 -11.87
N THR A 196 12.51 -21.65 -11.37
CA THR A 196 11.62 -21.81 -10.22
C THR A 196 10.53 -22.82 -10.58
N PRO A 197 10.26 -23.84 -9.76
CA PRO A 197 9.24 -24.84 -10.03
C PRO A 197 7.87 -24.18 -10.18
N LYS A 198 7.14 -24.59 -11.21
CA LYS A 198 5.81 -24.06 -11.55
C LYS A 198 4.73 -25.09 -11.26
N ILE A 199 3.75 -24.70 -10.47
CA ILE A 199 2.58 -25.47 -10.10
C ILE A 199 1.45 -25.12 -11.07
N LYS A 200 0.80 -26.11 -11.70
CA LYS A 200 -0.34 -25.87 -12.58
C LYS A 200 -1.65 -25.98 -11.79
N SER A 201 -2.53 -24.98 -11.90
CA SER A 201 -3.87 -25.03 -11.32
C SER A 201 -4.92 -25.38 -12.37
N SER A 202 -5.88 -26.24 -12.03
CA SER A 202 -7.05 -26.51 -12.86
C SER A 202 -8.20 -25.52 -12.64
N GLN A 203 -8.19 -24.81 -11.50
CA GLN A 203 -9.29 -23.92 -11.11
C GLN A 203 -8.92 -22.44 -11.16
N TYR A 204 -7.65 -22.11 -10.90
CA TYR A 204 -7.19 -20.73 -10.86
C TYR A 204 -6.46 -20.37 -12.14
N ARG A 205 -6.69 -19.16 -12.61
CA ARG A 205 -5.96 -18.53 -13.72
C ARG A 205 -5.24 -17.30 -13.21
N ARG A 206 -4.19 -16.85 -13.92
CA ARG A 206 -3.50 -15.60 -13.56
C ARG A 206 -3.31 -14.66 -14.73
N ALA A 207 -3.25 -13.36 -14.45
CA ALA A 207 -2.75 -12.41 -15.43
C ALA A 207 -1.23 -12.53 -15.62
N ALA A 208 -0.78 -12.16 -16.82
CA ALA A 208 0.63 -11.90 -17.06
C ALA A 208 1.08 -10.67 -16.24
N CYS A 209 2.23 -10.77 -15.58
CA CYS A 209 2.80 -9.66 -14.82
C CYS A 209 3.38 -8.61 -15.79
N THR A 210 2.51 -7.74 -16.31
CA THR A 210 2.90 -6.68 -17.25
C THR A 210 2.57 -5.32 -16.68
N SER A 211 3.57 -4.44 -16.65
CA SER A 211 3.43 -3.04 -16.20
C SER A 211 3.28 -2.06 -17.36
N SER A 212 3.52 -2.52 -18.60
CA SER A 212 3.53 -1.70 -19.81
C SER A 212 2.16 -1.47 -20.44
N ARG A 213 1.15 -2.27 -20.07
CA ARG A 213 -0.20 -2.20 -20.65
C ARG A 213 -1.29 -2.41 -19.61
N CYS A 214 -2.51 -2.02 -19.96
CA CYS A 214 -3.69 -2.38 -19.18
C CYS A 214 -3.87 -3.91 -19.16
N ILE A 215 -4.34 -4.45 -18.04
CA ILE A 215 -4.62 -5.87 -17.84
C ILE A 215 -5.69 -6.41 -18.80
N PHE A 216 -6.61 -5.55 -19.25
CA PHE A 216 -7.58 -5.89 -20.28
C PHE A 216 -6.89 -5.97 -21.65
N GLN A 217 -7.12 -7.09 -22.33
CA GLN A 217 -6.57 -7.32 -23.66
C GLN A 217 -7.09 -6.24 -24.64
N ASN A 218 -6.28 -5.89 -25.63
CA ASN A 218 -6.61 -4.91 -26.68
C ASN A 218 -6.95 -3.48 -26.20
N CYS A 219 -6.65 -3.14 -24.94
CA CYS A 219 -6.80 -1.79 -24.44
C CYS A 219 -5.65 -0.89 -24.93
N SER A 220 -5.98 0.14 -25.72
CA SER A 220 -5.04 1.12 -26.28
C SER A 220 -4.83 2.36 -25.42
N ARG A 221 -5.59 2.54 -24.33
CA ARG A 221 -5.44 3.71 -23.44
C ARG A 221 -4.04 3.75 -22.84
N SER A 222 -3.49 4.94 -22.62
CA SER A 222 -2.11 5.15 -22.13
C SER A 222 -1.98 5.08 -20.59
N GLU A 223 -3.08 5.25 -19.85
CA GLU A 223 -3.07 5.27 -18.38
C GLU A 223 -2.59 3.93 -17.78
N ARG A 224 -1.75 3.99 -16.75
CA ARG A 224 -1.16 2.83 -16.06
C ARG A 224 -1.33 2.93 -14.55
N LEU A 225 -2.57 2.88 -14.09
CA LEU A 225 -2.88 2.89 -12.67
C LEU A 225 -2.61 1.51 -12.06
N LEU A 226 -2.22 1.48 -10.79
CA LEU A 226 -2.15 0.25 -10.02
C LEU A 226 -3.57 -0.27 -9.77
N ILE A 227 -3.75 -1.59 -9.89
CA ILE A 227 -5.01 -2.22 -9.53
C ILE A 227 -5.08 -2.27 -7.99
N PRO A 228 -6.11 -1.70 -7.35
CA PRO A 228 -6.26 -1.71 -5.89
C PRO A 228 -6.32 -3.13 -5.33
N SER A 229 -5.75 -3.35 -4.14
CA SER A 229 -5.72 -4.68 -3.50
C SER A 229 -7.12 -5.26 -3.29
N ALA A 230 -8.08 -4.44 -2.87
CA ALA A 230 -9.47 -4.85 -2.70
C ALA A 230 -10.10 -5.42 -3.99
N ILE A 231 -9.74 -4.86 -5.16
CA ILE A 231 -10.20 -5.38 -6.45
C ILE A 231 -9.51 -6.70 -6.78
N LYS A 232 -8.21 -6.82 -6.53
CA LYS A 232 -7.48 -8.08 -6.76
C LYS A 232 -8.03 -9.22 -5.90
N GLU A 233 -8.31 -8.94 -4.63
CA GLU A 233 -8.93 -9.87 -3.69
C GLU A 233 -10.31 -10.29 -4.16
N LEU A 234 -11.16 -9.33 -4.54
CA LEU A 234 -12.49 -9.59 -5.06
C LEU A 234 -12.48 -10.47 -6.31
N VAL A 235 -11.59 -10.17 -7.27
CA VAL A 235 -11.44 -10.92 -8.51
C VAL A 235 -10.92 -12.33 -8.25
N LEU A 236 -9.95 -12.48 -7.33
CA LEU A 236 -9.45 -13.78 -6.91
C LEU A 236 -10.57 -14.62 -6.26
N TYR A 237 -11.29 -14.05 -5.30
CA TYR A 237 -12.32 -14.75 -4.54
C TYR A 237 -13.52 -15.15 -5.42
N ARG A 238 -14.02 -14.25 -6.27
CA ARG A 238 -15.22 -14.51 -7.08
C ARG A 238 -14.96 -15.23 -8.38
N GLN A 239 -13.82 -14.97 -9.02
CA GLN A 239 -13.56 -15.42 -10.39
C GLN A 239 -12.40 -16.41 -10.47
N LYS A 240 -11.79 -16.75 -9.33
CA LYS A 240 -10.58 -17.59 -9.25
C LYS A 240 -9.46 -17.07 -10.14
N PHE A 241 -9.37 -15.75 -10.29
CA PHE A 241 -8.42 -15.11 -11.18
C PHE A 241 -7.41 -14.28 -10.38
N TYR A 242 -6.14 -14.69 -10.40
CA TYR A 242 -5.06 -14.03 -9.70
C TYR A 242 -4.47 -12.88 -10.52
N ILE A 243 -4.41 -11.70 -9.90
CA ILE A 243 -3.81 -10.50 -10.50
C ILE A 243 -2.49 -10.17 -9.78
N PRO A 244 -1.33 -10.36 -10.43
CA PRO A 244 -0.04 -9.97 -9.88
C PRO A 244 0.04 -8.47 -9.56
N ASN A 245 0.86 -8.11 -8.56
CA ASN A 245 1.04 -6.71 -8.14
C ASN A 245 1.61 -5.78 -9.23
N GLY A 246 2.30 -6.33 -10.23
CA GLY A 246 2.84 -5.59 -11.36
C GLY A 246 1.81 -5.15 -12.40
N CYS A 247 0.59 -5.70 -12.37
CA CYS A 247 -0.43 -5.40 -13.36
C CYS A 247 -0.91 -3.94 -13.27
N ARG A 248 -1.33 -3.39 -14.41
CA ARG A 248 -1.83 -2.02 -14.53
C ARG A 248 -3.23 -2.00 -15.14
N VAL A 249 -3.98 -0.95 -14.88
CA VAL A 249 -5.32 -0.74 -15.44
C VAL A 249 -5.48 0.73 -15.85
N CYS A 250 -6.26 1.02 -16.88
CA CYS A 250 -6.65 2.40 -17.20
C CYS A 250 -7.80 2.85 -16.30
N ARG A 251 -8.04 4.16 -16.19
CA ARG A 251 -9.13 4.72 -15.37
C ARG A 251 -10.49 4.20 -15.82
N TYR A 252 -10.69 4.08 -17.13
CA TYR A 252 -11.93 3.57 -17.70
C TYR A 252 -12.28 2.17 -17.18
N HIS A 253 -11.38 1.19 -17.33
CA HIS A 253 -11.63 -0.17 -16.86
C HIS A 253 -11.67 -0.27 -15.33
N LEU A 254 -10.91 0.57 -14.63
CA LEU A 254 -11.00 0.66 -13.17
C LEU A 254 -12.39 1.10 -12.70
N ASN A 255 -13.01 2.04 -13.42
CA ASN A 255 -14.32 2.61 -13.05
C ASN A 255 -15.50 1.79 -13.57
N GLN A 256 -15.37 1.15 -14.74
CA GLN A 256 -16.50 0.40 -15.34
C GLN A 256 -16.69 -0.99 -14.73
N GLY A 257 -15.60 -1.62 -14.27
CA GLY A 257 -15.74 -2.81 -13.42
C GLY A 257 -16.04 -4.13 -14.12
N HIS A 258 -15.76 -4.25 -15.42
CA HIS A 258 -15.94 -5.51 -16.17
C HIS A 258 -14.86 -6.56 -15.88
N TRP A 259 -14.46 -6.74 -14.62
CA TRP A 259 -13.36 -7.64 -14.25
C TRP A 259 -13.65 -9.11 -14.58
N ASN A 260 -14.92 -9.48 -14.65
CA ASN A 260 -15.40 -10.79 -15.08
C ASN A 260 -15.05 -11.14 -16.53
N GLU A 261 -14.68 -10.16 -17.35
CA GLU A 261 -14.25 -10.35 -18.74
C GLU A 261 -12.73 -10.60 -18.84
N LEU A 262 -12.00 -10.62 -17.72
CA LEU A 262 -10.59 -10.94 -17.71
C LEU A 262 -10.36 -12.39 -18.15
N THR A 263 -9.69 -12.55 -19.28
CA THR A 263 -9.29 -13.85 -19.82
C THR A 263 -7.77 -14.01 -19.78
N SER A 264 -7.32 -15.20 -19.44
CA SER A 264 -5.91 -15.59 -19.48
C SER A 264 -5.77 -17.11 -19.63
N GLU A 265 -4.77 -17.51 -20.41
CA GLU A 265 -4.36 -18.91 -20.58
C GLU A 265 -3.35 -19.37 -19.53
N LEU A 266 -2.81 -18.44 -18.75
CA LEU A 266 -1.79 -18.75 -17.75
C LEU A 266 -2.43 -19.42 -16.53
N VAL A 267 -2.06 -20.68 -16.35
CA VAL A 267 -2.47 -21.55 -15.23
C VAL A 267 -1.29 -22.03 -14.40
N ASP A 268 -0.07 -21.58 -14.74
CA ASP A 268 1.17 -21.91 -14.04
C ASP A 268 1.45 -20.90 -12.94
N PHE A 269 1.81 -21.34 -11.73
CA PHE A 269 2.04 -20.48 -10.59
C PHE A 269 3.36 -20.85 -9.91
N THR A 270 4.02 -19.89 -9.28
CA THR A 270 5.13 -20.19 -8.35
C THR A 270 4.57 -20.50 -6.95
N GLY A 271 5.35 -21.18 -6.11
CA GLY A 271 4.98 -21.39 -4.69
C GLY A 271 4.67 -20.07 -3.98
N GLU A 272 5.50 -19.05 -4.18
CA GLU A 272 5.30 -17.69 -3.66
C GLU A 272 3.95 -17.07 -4.11
N GLN A 273 3.51 -17.33 -5.35
CA GLN A 273 2.20 -16.85 -5.81
C GLN A 273 1.05 -17.56 -5.09
N PHE A 274 1.20 -18.84 -4.76
CA PHE A 274 0.22 -19.57 -3.97
C PHE A 274 0.15 -19.07 -2.53
N ASP A 275 1.28 -18.78 -1.90
CA ASP A 275 1.31 -18.19 -0.55
C ASP A 275 0.52 -16.86 -0.54
N VAL A 276 0.76 -16.01 -1.53
CA VAL A 276 0.01 -14.75 -1.69
C VAL A 276 -1.47 -14.99 -1.94
N ILE A 277 -1.84 -16.00 -2.76
CA ILE A 277 -3.24 -16.36 -3.00
C ILE A 277 -3.91 -16.79 -1.69
N MET A 278 -3.26 -17.61 -0.87
CA MET A 278 -3.82 -18.06 0.42
C MET A 278 -4.06 -16.88 1.35
N THR A 279 -3.07 -15.99 1.53
CA THR A 279 -3.24 -14.78 2.34
C THR A 279 -4.33 -13.86 1.78
N MET A 280 -4.42 -13.71 0.46
CA MET A 280 -5.48 -12.92 -0.18
C MET A 280 -6.86 -13.55 0.02
N MET A 281 -6.97 -14.88 -0.02
CA MET A 281 -8.22 -15.60 0.21
C MET A 281 -8.66 -15.51 1.67
N GLU A 282 -7.73 -15.60 2.64
CA GLU A 282 -8.01 -15.36 4.06
C GLU A 282 -8.49 -13.93 4.28
N ARG A 283 -7.78 -12.94 3.71
CA ARG A 283 -8.22 -11.53 3.77
C ARG A 283 -9.56 -11.32 3.09
N ALA A 284 -9.82 -11.95 1.94
CA ALA A 284 -11.07 -11.79 1.21
C ALA A 284 -12.24 -12.45 1.95
N ALA A 285 -12.03 -13.61 2.57
CA ALA A 285 -12.98 -14.25 3.47
C ALA A 285 -13.29 -13.37 4.68
N ASN A 286 -12.29 -12.63 5.16
CA ASN A 286 -12.42 -11.64 6.24
C ASN A 286 -12.78 -10.22 5.74
N SER A 287 -12.85 -9.99 4.42
CA SER A 287 -13.07 -8.66 3.85
C SER A 287 -14.55 -8.33 4.00
N TYR A 288 -14.82 -7.46 4.96
CA TYR A 288 -16.16 -7.09 5.36
C TYR A 288 -16.78 -6.18 4.28
N LEU A 289 -17.49 -6.78 3.32
CA LEU A 289 -18.42 -6.04 2.47
C LEU A 289 -19.62 -5.63 3.32
N ASP A 290 -19.46 -4.54 4.04
CA ASP A 290 -20.52 -4.00 4.87
C ASP A 290 -21.41 -3.04 4.08
N PHE A 291 -22.47 -3.59 3.50
CA PHE A 291 -23.50 -2.77 2.87
C PHE A 291 -24.39 -2.05 3.89
N SER A 292 -24.24 -2.31 5.20
CA SER A 292 -24.93 -1.53 6.24
C SER A 292 -24.19 -0.23 6.55
N ASN A 293 -22.86 -0.25 6.55
CA ASN A 293 -22.02 0.92 6.77
C ASN A 293 -21.07 1.19 5.59
N ILE A 294 -21.53 1.98 4.63
CA ILE A 294 -20.75 2.29 3.42
C ILE A 294 -19.51 3.15 3.72
N LYS A 295 -19.45 3.85 4.87
CA LYS A 295 -18.29 4.70 5.23
C LYS A 295 -17.02 3.90 5.49
N ILE A 296 -17.15 2.67 5.99
CA ILE A 296 -15.99 1.80 6.28
C ILE A 296 -15.53 1.02 5.04
N MET A 297 -16.34 0.97 3.99
CA MET A 297 -15.99 0.29 2.75
C MET A 297 -14.95 1.10 1.96
N SER A 298 -13.96 0.41 1.39
CA SER A 298 -12.93 1.05 0.58
C SER A 298 -13.55 1.89 -0.55
N PRO A 299 -13.08 3.13 -0.81
CA PRO A 299 -13.65 4.00 -1.86
C PRO A 299 -13.72 3.35 -3.24
N HIS A 300 -12.77 2.47 -3.56
CA HIS A 300 -12.76 1.73 -4.81
C HIS A 300 -13.86 0.68 -4.90
N LEU A 301 -14.19 0.03 -3.77
CA LEU A 301 -15.30 -0.91 -3.69
C LEU A 301 -16.64 -0.18 -3.76
N CYS A 302 -16.77 0.99 -3.11
CA CYS A 302 -17.96 1.85 -3.24
C CYS A 302 -18.21 2.19 -4.72
N ARG A 303 -17.19 2.71 -5.41
CA ARG A 303 -17.30 3.07 -6.83
C ARG A 303 -17.59 1.86 -7.72
N TYR A 304 -17.00 0.70 -7.41
CA TYR A 304 -17.19 -0.53 -8.15
C TYR A 304 -18.61 -1.10 -8.00
N PHE A 305 -19.10 -1.24 -6.77
CA PHE A 305 -20.39 -1.86 -6.48
C PHE A 305 -21.56 -0.89 -6.64
N LEU A 306 -21.41 0.36 -6.20
CA LEU A 306 -22.51 1.32 -6.11
C LEU A 306 -22.46 2.37 -7.23
N GLY A 307 -21.32 2.54 -7.91
CA GLY A 307 -21.07 3.66 -8.83
C GLY A 307 -20.82 5.00 -8.12
N LEU A 308 -21.06 5.07 -6.82
CA LEU A 308 -20.99 6.27 -5.98
C LEU A 308 -19.82 6.18 -5.00
N ASN A 309 -19.36 7.33 -4.48
CA ASN A 309 -18.54 7.33 -3.27
C ASN A 309 -19.45 7.25 -2.03
N SER A 310 -18.85 7.14 -0.83
CA SER A 310 -19.61 7.05 0.42
C SER A 310 -20.54 8.24 0.63
N ASP A 311 -20.07 9.46 0.38
CA ASP A 311 -20.82 10.68 0.66
C ASP A 311 -22.03 10.80 -0.27
N GLN A 312 -21.81 10.61 -1.57
CA GLN A 312 -22.86 10.56 -2.60
C GLN A 312 -23.92 9.50 -2.31
N PHE A 313 -23.51 8.36 -1.73
CA PHE A 313 -24.45 7.32 -1.33
C PHE A 313 -25.35 7.78 -0.18
N TYR A 314 -24.78 8.40 0.86
CA TYR A 314 -25.57 8.89 1.99
C TYR A 314 -26.42 10.11 1.61
N ASP A 315 -25.97 10.97 0.70
CA ASP A 315 -26.78 12.05 0.13
C ASP A 315 -28.02 11.49 -0.57
N LEU A 316 -27.85 10.44 -1.39
CA LEU A 316 -28.97 9.75 -2.03
C LEU A 316 -29.88 9.07 -1.01
N LEU A 317 -29.33 8.40 0.00
CA LEU A 317 -30.11 7.75 1.04
C LEU A 317 -30.95 8.76 1.84
N ASN A 318 -30.36 9.90 2.19
CA ASN A 318 -31.05 10.98 2.91
C ASN A 318 -32.12 11.67 2.06
N SER A 319 -32.01 11.58 0.73
CA SER A 319 -33.02 12.07 -0.21
C SER A 319 -34.26 11.17 -0.29
N ILE A 320 -34.25 10.00 0.38
CA ILE A 320 -35.37 9.02 0.42
C ILE A 320 -35.74 8.71 1.88
N PRO A 321 -36.23 9.70 2.66
CA PRO A 321 -36.41 9.56 4.11
C PRO A 321 -37.42 8.45 4.47
N ASN A 322 -38.45 8.25 3.64
CA ASN A 322 -39.52 7.26 3.86
C ASN A 322 -39.02 5.81 3.72
N LEU A 323 -37.82 5.58 3.19
CA LEU A 323 -37.30 4.23 2.98
C LEU A 323 -37.06 3.49 4.30
N VAL A 324 -36.64 4.22 5.35
CA VAL A 324 -36.39 3.64 6.68
C VAL A 324 -37.65 3.02 7.29
N ASP A 325 -38.82 3.60 6.99
CA ASP A 325 -40.11 3.11 7.49
C ASP A 325 -40.58 1.84 6.78
N HIS A 326 -40.09 1.59 5.57
CA HIS A 326 -40.51 0.46 4.74
C HIS A 326 -39.57 -0.73 4.76
N VAL A 327 -38.31 -0.54 5.14
CA VAL A 327 -37.30 -1.61 5.22
C VAL A 327 -36.41 -1.46 6.44
N PRO A 328 -36.11 -2.56 7.15
CA PRO A 328 -35.34 -2.53 8.41
C PRO A 328 -33.88 -2.08 8.23
N ASN A 329 -33.36 -2.09 6.99
CA ASN A 329 -32.04 -1.55 6.69
C ASN A 329 -32.07 -0.86 5.32
N ALA A 330 -32.41 0.43 5.33
CA ALA A 330 -32.51 1.27 4.15
C ALA A 330 -31.18 1.33 3.36
N SER A 331 -30.05 1.36 4.07
CA SER A 331 -28.70 1.35 3.48
C SER A 331 -28.46 0.08 2.66
N ILE A 332 -28.75 -1.10 3.22
CA ILE A 332 -28.61 -2.36 2.49
C ILE A 332 -29.60 -2.43 1.33
N ALA A 333 -30.86 -2.06 1.53
CA ALA A 333 -31.88 -2.10 0.49
C ALA A 333 -31.52 -1.22 -0.72
N LEU A 334 -31.04 0.00 -0.48
CA LEU A 334 -30.54 0.90 -1.53
C LEU A 334 -29.30 0.29 -2.21
N SER A 335 -28.36 -0.24 -1.43
CA SER A 335 -27.16 -0.90 -1.95
C SER A 335 -27.51 -2.07 -2.89
N VAL A 336 -28.49 -2.91 -2.54
CA VAL A 336 -28.94 -4.03 -3.38
C VAL A 336 -29.41 -3.54 -4.75
N LEU A 337 -30.22 -2.47 -4.79
CA LEU A 337 -30.70 -1.89 -6.05
C LEU A 337 -29.54 -1.32 -6.88
N LEU A 338 -28.66 -0.53 -6.26
CA LEU A 338 -27.52 0.08 -6.94
C LEU A 338 -26.55 -0.95 -7.50
N VAL A 339 -26.22 -1.98 -6.73
CA VAL A 339 -25.39 -3.10 -7.20
C VAL A 339 -26.04 -3.79 -8.39
N LYS A 340 -27.34 -4.08 -8.31
CA LYS A 340 -28.06 -4.72 -9.43
C LYS A 340 -28.00 -3.89 -10.71
N LEU A 341 -28.25 -2.59 -10.61
CA LEU A 341 -28.21 -1.68 -11.75
C LEU A 341 -26.79 -1.55 -12.32
N LYS A 342 -25.77 -1.58 -11.45
CA LYS A 342 -24.39 -1.37 -11.87
C LYS A 342 -23.73 -2.63 -12.45
N THR A 343 -23.94 -3.79 -11.84
CA THR A 343 -23.26 -5.04 -12.23
C THR A 343 -24.09 -5.91 -13.17
N GLY A 344 -25.41 -5.71 -13.22
CA GLY A 344 -26.32 -6.61 -13.95
C GLY A 344 -26.46 -7.99 -13.31
N ASP A 345 -26.01 -8.18 -12.05
CA ASP A 345 -26.03 -9.48 -11.39
C ASP A 345 -27.47 -10.04 -11.23
N SER A 346 -27.57 -11.36 -11.34
CA SER A 346 -28.83 -12.09 -11.09
C SER A 346 -29.25 -11.99 -9.62
N ASN A 347 -30.53 -12.21 -9.33
CA ASN A 347 -31.02 -12.10 -7.95
C ASN A 347 -30.42 -13.18 -7.04
N GLU A 348 -30.06 -14.34 -7.59
CA GLU A 348 -29.36 -15.42 -6.89
C GLU A 348 -27.96 -14.97 -6.46
N ARG A 349 -27.22 -14.31 -7.36
CA ARG A 349 -25.88 -13.81 -7.04
C ARG A 349 -25.91 -12.66 -6.04
N LEU A 350 -26.94 -11.81 -6.11
CA LEU A 350 -27.19 -10.78 -5.09
C LEU A 350 -27.55 -11.41 -3.73
N ALA A 351 -28.35 -12.49 -3.71
CA ALA A 351 -28.69 -13.21 -2.49
C ALA A 351 -27.45 -13.74 -1.75
N THR A 352 -26.51 -14.32 -2.51
CA THR A 352 -25.21 -14.74 -1.97
C THR A 352 -24.39 -13.55 -1.48
N LEU A 353 -24.31 -12.47 -2.26
CA LEU A 353 -23.50 -11.29 -1.91
C LEU A 353 -23.98 -10.60 -0.64
N PHE A 354 -25.26 -10.35 -0.53
CA PHE A 354 -25.84 -9.64 0.62
C PHE A 354 -26.16 -10.57 1.80
N ASN A 355 -25.94 -11.89 1.62
CA ASN A 355 -26.33 -12.93 2.56
C ASN A 355 -27.80 -12.76 3.02
N LYS A 356 -28.72 -12.71 2.05
CA LYS A 356 -30.16 -12.52 2.24
C LYS A 356 -30.96 -13.41 1.28
N PRO A 357 -32.15 -13.90 1.66
CA PRO A 357 -33.00 -14.64 0.76
C PRO A 357 -33.38 -13.82 -0.48
N ARG A 358 -33.46 -14.47 -1.64
CA ARG A 358 -33.85 -13.85 -2.92
C ARG A 358 -35.15 -13.03 -2.81
N SER A 359 -36.18 -13.61 -2.19
CA SER A 359 -37.47 -12.96 -1.99
C SER A 359 -37.36 -11.66 -1.17
N THR A 360 -36.43 -11.60 -0.23
CA THR A 360 -36.17 -10.39 0.58
C THR A 360 -35.54 -9.30 -0.27
N ILE A 361 -34.56 -9.67 -1.10
CA ILE A 361 -33.89 -8.74 -2.03
C ILE A 361 -34.87 -8.17 -3.06
N GLU A 362 -35.72 -9.01 -3.65
CA GLU A 362 -36.75 -8.58 -4.60
C GLU A 362 -37.74 -7.61 -3.95
N ARG A 363 -38.22 -7.94 -2.75
CA ARG A 363 -39.12 -7.07 -1.97
C ARG A 363 -38.46 -5.72 -1.64
N TRP A 364 -37.21 -5.73 -1.18
CA TRP A 364 -36.48 -4.51 -0.84
C TRP A 364 -36.26 -3.62 -2.07
N MET A 365 -35.82 -4.18 -3.19
CA MET A 365 -35.68 -3.42 -4.44
C MET A 365 -37.01 -2.84 -4.91
N GLY A 366 -38.11 -3.59 -4.78
CA GLY A 366 -39.45 -3.10 -5.08
C GLY A 366 -39.80 -1.87 -4.23
N LYS A 367 -39.56 -1.94 -2.91
CA LYS A 367 -39.82 -0.82 -2.00
C LYS A 367 -38.94 0.40 -2.29
N VAL A 368 -37.65 0.21 -2.53
CA VAL A 368 -36.74 1.31 -2.91
C VAL A 368 -37.21 1.99 -4.19
N LYS A 369 -37.61 1.22 -5.21
CA LYS A 369 -38.14 1.77 -6.47
C LYS A 369 -39.44 2.55 -6.27
N SER A 370 -40.37 2.03 -5.45
CA SER A 370 -41.60 2.74 -5.11
C SER A 370 -41.31 4.08 -4.42
N CYS A 371 -40.45 4.09 -3.39
CA CYS A 371 -40.09 5.32 -2.69
C CYS A 371 -39.40 6.34 -3.62
N LEU A 372 -38.48 5.87 -4.47
CA LEU A 372 -37.82 6.74 -5.47
C LEU A 372 -38.84 7.36 -6.45
N ASN A 373 -39.81 6.59 -6.91
CA ASN A 373 -40.86 7.09 -7.80
C ASN A 373 -41.80 8.06 -7.07
N ASP A 374 -42.22 7.74 -5.85
CA ASP A 374 -43.11 8.60 -5.05
C ASP A 374 -42.46 9.94 -4.74
N ASP A 375 -41.17 9.96 -4.40
CA ASP A 375 -40.42 11.19 -4.10
C ASP A 375 -40.10 11.98 -5.39
N LEU A 376 -39.81 11.31 -6.52
CA LEU A 376 -39.68 11.98 -7.83
C LEU A 376 -41.00 12.62 -8.28
N ILE A 377 -42.13 11.94 -8.08
CA ILE A 377 -43.47 12.47 -8.40
C ILE A 377 -43.84 13.64 -7.50
N LYS A 378 -43.56 13.57 -6.18
CA LYS A 378 -43.76 14.70 -5.25
C LYS A 378 -42.91 15.91 -5.59
N ASN A 379 -41.69 15.71 -6.10
CA ASN A 379 -40.81 16.81 -6.51
C ASN A 379 -41.19 17.43 -7.87
N LEU A 380 -41.92 16.70 -8.72
CA LEU A 380 -42.40 17.18 -10.03
C LEU A 380 -43.81 17.80 -9.99
N LEU A 381 -44.61 17.46 -8.98
CA LEU A 381 -45.90 18.09 -8.70
C LEU A 381 -45.77 18.93 -7.42
N PRO A 382 -45.28 20.18 -7.50
CA PRO A 382 -45.41 21.09 -6.37
C PRO A 382 -46.91 21.24 -6.10
N SER A 383 -47.35 20.78 -4.94
CA SER A 383 -48.74 20.74 -4.51
C SER A 383 -49.44 22.04 -4.87
N SER A 384 -50.35 21.99 -5.86
CA SER A 384 -51.38 23.00 -5.98
C SER A 384 -52.21 22.95 -4.70
N LYS A 385 -52.27 24.10 -4.03
CA LYS A 385 -52.93 24.40 -2.75
C LYS A 385 -54.16 23.57 -2.41
#